data_AF-A0A962FIC3-F1
#
_entry.id   AF-A0A962FIC3-F1
#
_cell.length_a   1.000
_cell.length_b   1.000
_cell.length_c   1.000
_cell.angle_alpha   90.00
_cell.angle_beta   90.00
_cell.angle_gamma   90.00
#
_symmetry.space_group_name_H-M   'P 1'
#
loop_
_entity.id
_entity.type
_entity.pdbx_description
1 polymer ?
#
loop_
_entity_poly.entity_id
_entity_poly.type
_entity_poly.pdbx_seq_one_letter_code
_entity_poly.pdbx_strand_id
1 'polypeptide(L)'
;PPLVNRDGHFNRDAIAWRDQNALDIDLRLSAARAVYDRLQARDVAGALLLRAGRLEASLADASLYKGAVKARLVMAPADAGGVEMKSVIEARGVDIGALGWDRFGATKLAGAANVNLTVEGAGASADQIARNLKGRGDIDFGKGEIVGLDVTRVLRRIEKRPLASGLDISSGRTTFASARMSAKIDSGVATVTDALVQGEGFAINLTGASQIADRQLALHATVASTDSKGDARPDAPSFAFDLIGQWDNAAIVPDAASFIRRSGAARPLLAPRAAD
;
A
#
# COMPACT_ATOMS: atom_id res chain seq x y z
N PRO A 1 -11.70 -3.52 22.69
CA PRO A 1 -12.19 -4.15 21.43
C PRO A 1 -10.99 -4.50 20.54
N PRO A 2 -11.08 -5.50 19.64
CA PRO A 2 -10.06 -5.69 18.61
C PRO A 2 -9.98 -4.44 17.71
N LEU A 3 -8.81 -4.13 17.15
CA LEU A 3 -8.65 -2.98 16.24
C LEU A 3 -9.46 -3.14 14.95
N VAL A 4 -9.57 -4.39 14.47
CA VAL A 4 -10.19 -4.76 13.21
C VAL A 4 -11.14 -5.93 13.47
N ASN A 5 -12.32 -5.86 12.89
CA ASN A 5 -13.35 -6.89 12.95
C ASN A 5 -13.00 -8.09 12.03
N ARG A 6 -13.77 -9.19 12.12
CA ARG A 6 -13.54 -10.37 11.27
C ARG A 6 -13.75 -10.11 9.78
N ASP A 7 -14.54 -9.10 9.44
CA ASP A 7 -14.75 -8.62 8.06
C ASP A 7 -13.60 -7.71 7.56
N GLY A 8 -12.59 -7.46 8.40
CA GLY A 8 -11.45 -6.63 8.07
C GLY A 8 -11.70 -5.12 8.21
N HIS A 9 -12.90 -4.67 8.59
CA HIS A 9 -13.16 -3.26 8.85
C HIS A 9 -12.70 -2.83 10.25
N PHE A 10 -12.31 -1.56 10.39
CA PHE A 10 -11.94 -1.01 11.69
C PHE A 10 -13.13 -1.07 12.66
N ASN A 11 -12.84 -1.48 13.89
CA ASN A 11 -13.86 -1.62 14.90
C ASN A 11 -14.41 -0.24 15.32
N ARG A 12 -15.74 -0.17 15.46
CA ARG A 12 -16.49 1.06 15.80
C ARG A 12 -16.81 1.19 17.28
N ASP A 13 -16.57 0.14 18.07
CA ASP A 13 -16.82 0.15 19.50
C ASP A 13 -15.89 1.18 20.17
N ALA A 14 -16.42 1.82 21.20
CA ALA A 14 -15.65 2.78 21.97
C ALA A 14 -14.41 2.10 22.57
N ILE A 15 -13.26 2.74 22.40
CA ILE A 15 -12.04 2.38 23.11
C ILE A 15 -12.27 2.77 24.57
N ALA A 16 -12.50 1.77 25.42
CA ALA A 16 -12.60 1.94 26.85
C ALA A 16 -11.20 2.21 27.42
N TRP A 17 -10.72 3.45 27.27
CA TRP A 17 -9.57 3.98 27.99
C TRP A 17 -10.10 4.61 29.28
N ARG A 18 -10.63 3.74 30.16
CA ARG A 18 -11.12 4.10 31.49
C ARG A 18 -10.15 3.52 32.52
N ASP A 19 -10.03 4.19 33.66
CA ASP A 19 -9.16 3.79 34.77
C ASP A 19 -7.68 3.64 34.39
N GLN A 20 -7.20 4.34 33.35
CA GLN A 20 -5.81 4.26 32.88
C GLN A 20 -4.78 4.82 33.88
N ASN A 21 -5.23 5.47 34.96
CA ASN A 21 -4.40 5.93 36.07
C ASN A 21 -4.42 4.95 37.26
N ALA A 22 -5.23 3.88 37.20
CA ALA A 22 -5.30 2.87 38.25
C ALA A 22 -4.11 1.91 38.22
N LEU A 23 -3.35 1.90 37.12
CA LEU A 23 -2.25 0.98 36.89
C LEU A 23 -1.12 1.67 36.13
N ASP A 24 0.07 1.69 36.73
CA ASP A 24 1.32 1.97 36.04
C ASP A 24 2.01 0.65 35.68
N ILE A 25 2.60 0.57 34.48
CA ILE A 25 3.32 -0.61 33.98
C ILE A 25 4.67 -0.14 33.45
N ASP A 26 5.75 -0.79 33.85
CA ASP A 26 7.04 -0.74 33.15
C ASP A 26 7.49 -2.18 32.89
N LEU A 27 7.33 -2.63 31.65
CA LEU A 27 7.60 -3.99 31.23
C LEU A 27 8.63 -3.99 30.10
N ARG A 28 9.65 -4.82 30.24
CA ARG A 28 10.59 -5.15 29.17
C ARG A 28 10.42 -6.62 28.82
N LEU A 29 10.25 -6.90 27.53
CA LEU A 29 10.05 -8.24 27.00
C LEU A 29 11.17 -8.58 26.03
N SER A 30 11.75 -9.76 26.21
CA SER A 30 12.67 -10.35 25.24
C SER A 30 12.28 -11.80 24.98
N ALA A 31 12.17 -12.17 23.72
CA ALA A 31 11.77 -13.52 23.33
C ALA A 31 12.53 -13.95 22.08
N ALA A 32 13.14 -15.14 22.12
CA ALA A 32 13.78 -15.73 20.94
C ALA A 32 12.77 -15.98 19.80
N ARG A 33 11.52 -16.26 20.15
CA ARG A 33 10.41 -16.44 19.22
C ARG A 33 9.12 -15.91 19.83
N ALA A 34 8.37 -15.15 19.06
CA ALA A 34 6.99 -14.77 19.36
C ALA A 34 6.09 -15.21 18.21
N VAL A 35 4.91 -15.74 18.55
CA VAL A 35 3.90 -16.16 17.56
C VAL A 35 2.60 -15.47 17.92
N TYR A 36 1.99 -14.82 16.94
CA TYR A 36 0.67 -14.21 17.07
C TYR A 36 -0.15 -14.55 15.83
N ASP A 37 -1.22 -15.33 16.01
CA ASP A 37 -1.96 -15.95 14.90
C ASP A 37 -1.00 -16.70 13.96
N ARG A 38 -0.89 -16.29 12.68
CA ARG A 38 0.03 -16.86 11.70
C ARG A 38 1.37 -16.12 11.59
N LEU A 39 1.52 -14.99 12.28
CA LEU A 39 2.74 -14.19 12.24
C LEU A 39 3.77 -14.75 13.22
N GLN A 40 4.97 -15.01 12.72
CA GLN A 40 6.09 -15.48 13.53
C GLN A 40 7.24 -14.46 13.50
N ALA A 41 7.56 -13.90 14.65
CA ALA A 41 8.74 -13.07 14.86
C ALA A 41 9.82 -13.84 15.64
N ARG A 42 11.08 -13.47 15.42
CA ARG A 42 12.25 -13.95 16.16
C ARG A 42 13.03 -12.78 16.73
N ASP A 43 13.88 -13.06 17.71
CA ASP A 43 14.80 -12.08 18.30
C ASP A 43 14.07 -10.80 18.75
N VAL A 44 12.90 -11.00 19.36
CA VAL A 44 11.98 -9.92 19.74
C VAL A 44 12.52 -9.25 20.98
N ALA A 45 12.72 -7.94 20.90
CA ALA A 45 13.05 -7.07 22.02
C ALA A 45 12.10 -5.87 22.04
N GLY A 46 11.27 -5.78 23.08
CA GLY A 46 10.28 -4.72 23.21
C GLY A 46 10.12 -4.21 24.64
N ALA A 47 9.46 -3.07 24.77
CA ALA A 47 9.10 -2.48 26.05
C ALA A 47 7.69 -1.89 26.00
N LEU A 48 7.02 -1.90 27.15
CA LEU A 48 5.70 -1.34 27.37
C LEU A 48 5.75 -0.50 28.63
N LEU A 49 5.49 0.80 28.50
CA LEU A 49 5.41 1.76 29.60
C LEU A 49 4.02 2.37 29.63
N LEU A 50 3.25 2.11 30.68
CA LEU A 50 2.00 2.80 30.97
C LEU A 50 2.25 3.66 32.22
N ARG A 51 2.11 4.98 32.08
CA ARG A 51 2.27 5.89 33.23
C ARG A 51 1.28 7.03 33.14
N ALA A 52 0.50 7.24 34.19
CA ALA A 52 -0.52 8.30 34.23
C ALA A 52 -1.41 8.31 32.98
N GLY A 53 -1.82 7.12 32.54
CA GLY A 53 -2.70 6.94 31.39
C GLY A 53 -2.08 7.04 30.01
N ARG A 54 -0.80 7.42 29.92
CA ARG A 54 -0.02 7.43 28.67
C ARG A 54 0.65 6.08 28.48
N LEU A 55 0.33 5.42 27.38
CA LEU A 55 0.96 4.17 26.95
C LEU A 55 2.03 4.45 25.91
N GLU A 56 3.19 3.84 26.10
CA GLU A 56 4.28 3.79 25.16
C GLU A 56 4.70 2.33 24.96
N ALA A 57 4.45 1.81 23.76
CA ALA A 57 4.92 0.50 23.34
C ALA A 57 6.06 0.69 22.33
N SER A 58 7.13 -0.07 22.49
CA SER A 58 8.25 -0.07 21.54
C SER A 58 8.69 -1.49 21.23
N LEU A 59 9.03 -1.69 19.96
CA LEU A 59 9.70 -2.86 19.44
C LEU A 59 11.06 -2.36 18.93
N ALA A 60 12.09 -2.59 19.73
CA ALA A 60 13.44 -2.13 19.44
C ALA A 60 14.11 -2.98 18.36
N ASP A 61 13.80 -4.28 18.37
CA ASP A 61 14.22 -5.23 17.35
C ASP A 61 13.23 -6.41 17.26
N ALA A 62 13.05 -6.91 16.04
CA ALA A 62 12.37 -8.16 15.73
C ALA A 62 12.72 -8.58 14.31
N SER A 63 13.07 -9.85 14.14
CA SER A 63 13.22 -10.47 12.84
C SER A 63 11.90 -11.05 12.36
N LEU A 64 11.41 -10.57 11.21
CA LEU A 64 10.13 -10.97 10.60
C LEU A 64 10.34 -11.23 9.10
N TYR A 65 10.01 -12.44 8.62
CA TYR A 65 10.15 -12.84 7.22
C TYR A 65 11.49 -12.46 6.58
N LYS A 66 12.61 -12.87 7.21
CA LYS A 66 14.01 -12.56 6.84
C LYS A 66 14.42 -11.09 7.01
N GLY A 67 13.48 -10.18 7.23
CA GLY A 67 13.74 -8.77 7.48
C GLY A 67 13.78 -8.42 8.97
N ALA A 68 14.11 -7.17 9.25
CA ALA A 68 14.10 -6.59 10.59
C ALA A 68 12.99 -5.53 10.70
N VAL A 69 12.32 -5.47 11.85
CA VAL A 69 11.22 -4.54 12.12
C VAL A 69 11.47 -3.81 13.43
N LYS A 70 11.26 -2.50 13.40
CA LYS A 70 11.21 -1.62 14.57
C LYS A 70 9.89 -0.88 14.55
N ALA A 71 9.30 -0.71 15.73
CA ALA A 71 8.06 0.03 15.85
C ALA A 71 8.01 0.77 17.16
N ARG A 72 7.30 1.90 17.18
CA ARG A 72 6.99 2.65 18.38
C ARG A 72 5.56 3.14 18.26
N LEU A 73 4.76 2.89 19.27
CA LEU A 73 3.41 3.35 19.41
C LEU A 73 3.29 4.12 20.72
N VAL A 74 2.74 5.32 20.64
CA VAL A 74 2.35 6.14 21.77
C VAL A 74 0.84 6.32 21.71
N MET A 75 0.16 6.09 22.83
CA MET A 75 -1.27 6.35 22.97
C MET A 75 -1.53 7.11 24.27
N ALA A 76 -2.40 8.10 24.22
CA ALA A 76 -2.80 8.89 25.38
C ALA A 76 -4.29 9.28 25.29
N PRO A 77 -4.94 9.60 26.41
CA PRO A 77 -6.29 10.17 26.38
C PRO A 77 -6.27 11.49 25.61
N ALA A 78 -7.27 11.71 24.75
CA ALA A 78 -7.44 12.97 24.05
C ALA A 78 -8.31 13.95 24.85
N ASP A 79 -8.01 15.25 24.77
CA ASP A 79 -8.75 16.31 25.49
C ASP A 79 -10.24 16.37 25.14
N ALA A 80 -10.57 16.11 23.86
CA ALA A 80 -11.95 16.07 23.36
C ALA A 80 -12.68 14.74 23.66
N GLY A 81 -12.07 13.86 24.46
CA GLY A 81 -12.53 12.49 24.68
C GLY A 81 -11.99 11.51 23.64
N GLY A 82 -11.83 10.24 24.04
CA GLY A 82 -11.22 9.20 23.21
C GLY A 82 -9.70 9.09 23.42
N VAL A 83 -9.00 8.66 22.38
CA VAL A 83 -7.55 8.38 22.41
C VAL A 83 -6.87 9.09 21.25
N GLU A 84 -5.74 9.72 21.53
CA GLU A 84 -4.77 10.13 20.52
C GLU A 84 -3.64 9.09 20.43
N MET A 85 -3.13 8.89 19.22
CA MET A 85 -2.07 7.94 18.96
C MET A 85 -1.04 8.48 17.98
N LYS A 86 0.20 8.05 18.16
CA LYS A 86 1.30 8.26 17.23
C LYS A 86 2.07 6.97 17.06
N SER A 87 2.30 6.56 15.82
CA SER A 87 3.04 5.35 15.49
C SER A 87 4.13 5.64 14.48
N VAL A 88 5.31 5.07 14.73
CA VAL A 88 6.43 5.03 13.79
C VAL A 88 6.78 3.56 13.57
N ILE A 89 6.84 3.13 12.32
CA ILE A 89 7.20 1.76 11.94
C ILE A 89 8.30 1.85 10.90
N GLU A 90 9.37 1.09 11.14
CA GLU A 90 10.45 0.88 10.19
C GLU A 90 10.59 -0.62 9.95
N ALA A 91 10.58 -1.04 8.70
CA ALA A 91 10.87 -2.40 8.30
C ALA A 91 11.98 -2.39 7.26
N ARG A 92 12.91 -3.33 7.34
CA ARG A 92 14.02 -3.47 6.38
C ARG A 92 14.11 -4.90 5.88
N GLY A 93 14.11 -5.07 4.56
CA GLY A 93 14.29 -6.36 3.89
C GLY A 93 13.21 -7.39 4.20
N VAL A 94 11.99 -6.99 4.53
CA VAL A 94 10.90 -7.92 4.85
C VAL A 94 10.38 -8.56 3.57
N ASP A 95 10.33 -9.90 3.54
CA ASP A 95 9.77 -10.65 2.42
C ASP A 95 8.24 -10.52 2.40
N ILE A 96 7.74 -9.57 1.59
CA ILE A 96 6.30 -9.26 1.49
C ILE A 96 5.50 -10.39 0.85
N GLY A 97 6.14 -11.21 0.02
CA GLY A 97 5.51 -12.40 -0.56
C GLY A 97 5.12 -13.40 0.53
N ALA A 98 6.07 -13.71 1.41
CA ALA A 98 5.83 -14.58 2.56
C ALA A 98 4.82 -13.97 3.56
N LEU A 99 4.97 -12.68 3.88
CA LEU A 99 4.06 -11.96 4.77
C LEU A 99 2.61 -11.96 4.25
N GLY A 100 2.43 -11.66 2.96
CA GLY A 100 1.12 -11.63 2.31
C GLY A 100 0.46 -13.01 2.29
N TRP A 101 1.24 -14.05 1.99
CA TRP A 101 0.76 -15.43 2.00
C TRP A 101 0.26 -15.85 3.40
N ASP A 102 1.06 -15.64 4.44
CA ASP A 102 0.68 -16.05 5.80
C ASP A 102 -0.52 -15.26 6.33
N ARG A 103 -0.65 -13.99 5.93
CA ARG A 103 -1.73 -13.12 6.40
C ARG A 103 -3.04 -13.24 5.60
N PHE A 104 -2.96 -13.41 4.29
CA PHE A 104 -4.10 -13.31 3.37
C PHE A 104 -4.31 -14.57 2.51
N GLY A 105 -3.39 -15.54 2.52
CA GLY A 105 -3.47 -16.77 1.73
C GLY A 105 -3.17 -16.58 0.23
N ALA A 106 -2.82 -15.36 -0.18
CA ALA A 106 -2.45 -15.01 -1.55
C ALA A 106 -1.50 -13.81 -1.52
N THR A 107 -0.69 -13.64 -2.58
CA THR A 107 0.10 -12.43 -2.77
C THR A 107 0.04 -11.94 -4.21
N LYS A 108 -0.20 -10.63 -4.37
CA LYS A 108 -0.10 -9.93 -5.66
C LYS A 108 1.27 -9.30 -5.87
N LEU A 109 2.11 -9.26 -4.84
CA LEU A 109 3.41 -8.59 -4.85
C LEU A 109 4.42 -9.38 -4.01
N ALA A 110 5.51 -9.78 -4.63
CA ALA A 110 6.61 -10.49 -3.98
C ALA A 110 7.91 -9.70 -4.10
N GLY A 111 8.75 -9.77 -3.08
CA GLY A 111 10.02 -9.07 -3.01
C GLY A 111 10.37 -8.67 -1.58
N ALA A 112 11.64 -8.36 -1.35
CA ALA A 112 12.10 -7.77 -0.10
C ALA A 112 11.77 -6.27 -0.12
N ALA A 113 11.02 -5.82 0.89
CA ALA A 113 10.63 -4.43 1.02
C ALA A 113 11.27 -3.76 2.23
N ASN A 114 11.61 -2.50 2.07
CA ASN A 114 11.82 -1.59 3.18
C ASN A 114 10.60 -0.67 3.29
N VAL A 115 10.15 -0.41 4.51
CA VAL A 115 8.95 0.37 4.80
C VAL A 115 9.29 1.38 5.88
N ASN A 116 8.89 2.63 5.68
CA ASN A 116 8.88 3.65 6.71
C ASN A 116 7.46 4.22 6.79
N LEU A 117 6.84 4.18 7.96
CA LEU A 117 5.50 4.71 8.18
C LEU A 117 5.51 5.55 9.44
N THR A 118 5.06 6.80 9.32
CA THR A 118 4.81 7.67 10.47
C THR A 118 3.39 8.16 10.39
N VAL A 119 2.59 7.82 11.39
CA VAL A 119 1.17 8.18 11.46
C VAL A 119 0.80 8.69 12.83
N GLU A 120 -0.18 9.57 12.86
CA GLU A 120 -0.84 10.04 14.07
C GLU A 120 -2.33 10.19 13.81
N GLY A 121 -3.14 10.10 14.85
CA GLY A 121 -4.59 10.21 14.72
C GLY A 121 -5.26 10.24 16.08
N ALA A 122 -6.52 10.65 16.09
CA ALA A 122 -7.32 10.71 17.31
C ALA A 122 -8.77 10.28 17.06
N GLY A 123 -9.38 9.65 18.05
CA GLY A 123 -10.77 9.23 17.99
C GLY A 123 -11.19 8.37 19.18
N ALA A 124 -12.50 8.19 19.32
CA ALA A 124 -13.09 7.34 20.35
C ALA A 124 -13.15 5.86 19.95
N SER A 125 -12.88 5.51 18.69
CA SER A 125 -12.85 4.14 18.18
C SER A 125 -11.74 3.97 17.13
N ALA A 126 -11.41 2.72 16.78
CA ALA A 126 -10.42 2.45 15.74
C ALA A 126 -10.84 3.02 14.37
N ASP A 127 -12.14 2.96 14.05
CA ASP A 127 -12.70 3.58 12.84
C ASP A 127 -12.48 5.10 12.83
N GLN A 128 -12.81 5.79 13.94
CA GLN A 128 -12.60 7.25 14.02
C GLN A 128 -11.13 7.64 13.91
N ILE A 129 -10.23 6.90 14.58
CA ILE A 129 -8.79 7.13 14.45
C ILE A 129 -8.35 6.95 12.98
N ALA A 130 -8.82 5.91 12.29
CA ALA A 130 -8.51 5.66 10.89
C ALA A 130 -9.02 6.78 9.96
N ARG A 131 -10.20 7.35 10.23
CA ARG A 131 -10.75 8.49 9.48
C ARG A 131 -10.03 9.81 9.76
N ASN A 132 -9.39 9.94 10.92
CA ASN A 132 -8.68 11.15 11.31
C ASN A 132 -7.16 11.02 11.18
N LEU A 133 -6.68 9.93 10.55
CA LEU A 133 -5.26 9.64 10.45
C LEU A 133 -4.55 10.71 9.61
N LYS A 134 -3.35 11.09 10.04
CA LYS A 134 -2.41 11.96 9.33
C LYS A 134 -1.04 11.34 9.35
N GLY A 135 -0.22 11.63 8.34
CA GLY A 135 1.14 11.12 8.31
C GLY A 135 1.72 10.95 6.92
N ARG A 136 2.70 10.06 6.82
CA ARG A 136 3.36 9.69 5.58
C ARG A 136 3.87 8.26 5.63
N GLY A 137 3.90 7.61 4.47
CA GLY A 137 4.44 6.27 4.31
C GLY A 137 5.28 6.19 3.05
N ASP A 138 6.39 5.48 3.15
CA ASP A 138 7.34 5.22 2.08
C ASP A 138 7.58 3.71 2.05
N ILE A 139 7.53 3.13 0.84
CA ILE A 139 7.88 1.73 0.61
C ILE A 139 8.79 1.63 -0.60
N ASP A 140 9.84 0.85 -0.46
CA ASP A 140 10.75 0.52 -1.54
C ASP A 140 11.01 -0.98 -1.62
N PHE A 141 11.19 -1.44 -2.85
CA PHE A 141 11.54 -2.79 -3.20
C PHE A 141 12.78 -2.72 -4.08
N GLY A 142 13.74 -3.61 -3.80
CA GLY A 142 14.79 -3.93 -4.76
C GLY A 142 14.20 -4.77 -5.89
N LYS A 143 14.56 -6.05 -5.93
CA LYS A 143 14.03 -6.98 -6.93
C LYS A 143 12.73 -7.62 -6.43
N GLY A 144 11.75 -7.71 -7.32
CA GLY A 144 10.49 -8.32 -6.99
C GLY A 144 9.66 -8.67 -8.20
N GLU A 145 8.41 -9.02 -7.94
CA GLU A 145 7.49 -9.47 -8.96
C GLU A 145 6.05 -9.12 -8.59
N ILE A 146 5.28 -8.70 -9.59
CA ILE A 146 3.85 -8.47 -9.53
C ILE A 146 3.15 -9.71 -10.11
N VAL A 147 2.23 -10.29 -9.36
CA VAL A 147 1.41 -11.42 -9.78
C VAL A 147 0.03 -10.91 -10.22
N GLY A 148 -0.47 -11.43 -11.34
CA GLY A 148 -1.74 -10.98 -11.95
C GLY A 148 -1.57 -9.80 -12.90
N LEU A 149 -0.36 -9.55 -13.40
CA LEU A 149 -0.06 -8.53 -14.41
C LEU A 149 1.11 -9.02 -15.27
N ASP A 150 0.96 -9.05 -16.59
CA ASP A 150 2.05 -9.34 -17.55
C ASP A 150 2.26 -8.14 -18.50
N VAL A 151 3.02 -7.16 -18.01
CA VAL A 151 3.31 -5.91 -18.72
C VAL A 151 3.99 -6.18 -20.05
N THR A 152 5.03 -7.01 -20.06
CA THR A 152 5.85 -7.25 -21.26
C THR A 152 5.04 -7.92 -22.36
N ARG A 153 4.15 -8.86 -22.04
CA ARG A 153 3.24 -9.47 -23.00
C ARG A 153 2.27 -8.44 -23.58
N VAL A 154 1.70 -7.58 -22.73
CA VAL A 154 0.76 -6.54 -23.16
C VAL A 154 1.45 -5.54 -24.10
N LEU A 155 2.63 -5.04 -23.73
CA LEU A 155 3.40 -4.11 -24.57
C LEU A 155 3.74 -4.71 -25.94
N ARG A 156 4.26 -5.95 -25.99
CA ARG A 156 4.55 -6.66 -27.26
C ARG A 156 3.30 -6.88 -28.11
N ARG A 157 2.14 -7.08 -27.46
CA ARG A 157 0.87 -7.28 -28.19
C ARG A 157 0.37 -5.97 -28.79
N ILE A 158 0.47 -4.86 -28.07
CA ILE A 158 0.14 -3.52 -28.55
C ILE A 158 1.04 -3.16 -29.75
N GLU A 159 2.34 -3.45 -29.65
CA GLU A 159 3.30 -3.22 -30.73
C GLU A 159 2.90 -3.94 -32.03
N LYS A 160 2.51 -5.22 -31.92
CA LYS A 160 2.12 -6.03 -33.08
C LYS A 160 0.71 -5.73 -33.59
N ARG A 161 -0.21 -5.34 -32.69
CA ARG A 161 -1.63 -5.16 -32.99
C ARG A 161 -2.21 -4.01 -32.16
N PRO A 162 -2.00 -2.74 -32.57
CA PRO A 162 -2.44 -1.56 -31.82
C PRO A 162 -3.96 -1.47 -31.60
N LEU A 163 -4.74 -2.16 -32.44
CA LEU A 163 -6.21 -2.12 -32.45
C LEU A 163 -6.87 -3.35 -31.80
N ALA A 164 -6.08 -4.25 -31.20
CA ALA A 164 -6.66 -5.44 -30.57
C ALA A 164 -7.51 -5.03 -29.36
N SER A 165 -8.83 -5.16 -29.48
CA SER A 165 -9.75 -5.11 -28.35
C SER A 165 -9.58 -6.35 -27.46
N GLY A 166 -9.74 -6.19 -26.14
CA GLY A 166 -9.62 -7.30 -25.19
C GLY A 166 -8.18 -7.67 -24.81
N LEU A 167 -7.41 -6.70 -24.31
CA LEU A 167 -6.17 -6.99 -23.59
C LEU A 167 -6.53 -7.53 -22.21
N ASP A 168 -6.41 -8.84 -22.03
CA ASP A 168 -6.30 -9.39 -20.68
C ASP A 168 -4.94 -9.00 -20.11
N ILE A 169 -4.95 -7.99 -19.24
CA ILE A 169 -3.79 -7.50 -18.51
C ILE A 169 -3.72 -8.10 -17.10
N SER A 170 -4.76 -8.84 -16.68
CA SER A 170 -4.96 -9.30 -15.30
C SER A 170 -4.42 -10.71 -15.03
N SER A 171 -3.65 -11.25 -15.98
CA SER A 171 -3.05 -12.58 -15.91
C SER A 171 -1.53 -12.53 -16.04
N GLY A 172 -0.86 -13.57 -15.54
CA GLY A 172 0.60 -13.72 -15.62
C GLY A 172 1.35 -13.02 -14.48
N ARG A 173 2.64 -12.74 -14.72
CA ARG A 173 3.59 -12.21 -13.75
C ARG A 173 4.51 -11.21 -14.43
N THR A 174 4.91 -10.17 -13.71
CA THR A 174 5.85 -9.14 -14.18
C THR A 174 6.96 -8.98 -13.15
N THR A 175 8.20 -9.27 -13.53
CA THR A 175 9.37 -8.99 -12.70
C THR A 175 9.78 -7.53 -12.82
N PHE A 176 10.31 -6.97 -11.74
CA PHE A 176 10.84 -5.61 -11.71
C PHE A 176 12.20 -5.56 -10.97
N ALA A 177 13.02 -4.60 -11.36
CA ALA A 177 14.34 -4.34 -10.79
C ALA A 177 14.30 -3.42 -9.57
N SER A 178 13.31 -2.51 -9.53
CA SER A 178 12.99 -1.64 -8.40
C SER A 178 11.51 -1.27 -8.40
N ALA A 179 10.96 -1.03 -7.22
CA ALA A 179 9.67 -0.36 -7.06
C ALA A 179 9.74 0.59 -5.86
N ARG A 180 9.21 1.80 -5.99
CA ARG A 180 9.10 2.75 -4.89
C ARG A 180 7.74 3.41 -4.91
N MET A 181 7.20 3.69 -3.73
CA MET A 181 5.98 4.46 -3.56
C MET A 181 6.06 5.28 -2.27
N SER A 182 5.69 6.54 -2.37
CA SER A 182 5.54 7.48 -1.26
C SER A 182 4.09 7.97 -1.24
N ALA A 183 3.51 8.05 -0.04
CA ALA A 183 2.15 8.54 0.15
C ALA A 183 2.08 9.49 1.34
N LYS A 184 1.27 10.55 1.19
CA LYS A 184 0.88 11.44 2.28
C LYS A 184 -0.50 11.05 2.76
N ILE A 185 -0.69 11.01 4.07
CA ILE A 185 -1.97 10.73 4.70
C ILE A 185 -2.49 12.02 5.33
N ASP A 186 -3.70 12.40 4.97
CA ASP A 186 -4.44 13.47 5.62
C ASP A 186 -5.91 13.10 5.75
N SER A 187 -6.48 13.30 6.93
CA SER A 187 -7.90 13.01 7.23
C SER A 187 -8.32 11.61 6.77
N GLY A 188 -7.47 10.60 7.05
CA GLY A 188 -7.73 9.20 6.71
C GLY A 188 -7.61 8.84 5.23
N VAL A 189 -7.20 9.79 4.37
CA VAL A 189 -6.97 9.57 2.94
C VAL A 189 -5.47 9.53 2.68
N ALA A 190 -4.98 8.40 2.17
CA ALA A 190 -3.61 8.22 1.71
C ALA A 190 -3.52 8.57 0.21
N THR A 191 -2.86 9.66 -0.13
CA THR A 191 -2.64 10.10 -1.51
C THR A 191 -1.22 9.76 -1.95
N VAL A 192 -1.10 9.09 -3.09
CA VAL A 192 0.21 8.77 -3.69
C VAL A 192 0.86 10.07 -4.16
N THR A 193 2.06 10.36 -3.64
CA THR A 193 2.83 11.56 -4.02
C THR A 193 3.91 11.25 -5.05
N ASP A 194 4.44 10.03 -5.03
CA ASP A 194 5.41 9.52 -5.98
C ASP A 194 5.30 7.99 -6.02
N ALA A 195 5.27 7.41 -7.21
CA ALA A 195 5.31 5.96 -7.36
C ALA A 195 5.91 5.57 -8.71
N LEU A 196 6.93 4.71 -8.67
CA LEU A 196 7.62 4.23 -9.84
C LEU A 196 8.02 2.77 -9.67
N VAL A 197 7.66 1.95 -10.65
CA VAL A 197 8.16 0.58 -10.82
C VAL A 197 9.04 0.56 -12.07
N GLN A 198 10.25 0.04 -11.97
CA GLN A 198 11.17 -0.10 -13.10
C GLN A 198 11.46 -1.58 -13.33
N GLY A 199 11.20 -2.05 -14.55
CA GLY A 199 11.54 -3.40 -14.98
C GLY A 199 12.34 -3.39 -16.27
N GLU A 200 12.55 -4.58 -16.83
CA GLU A 200 13.28 -4.73 -18.08
C GLU A 200 12.44 -4.23 -19.27
N GLY A 201 12.80 -3.06 -19.80
CA GLY A 201 12.14 -2.46 -20.96
C GLY A 201 10.80 -1.80 -20.69
N PHE A 202 10.42 -1.61 -19.41
CA PHE A 202 9.21 -0.87 -19.04
C PHE A 202 9.37 -0.11 -17.72
N ALA A 203 8.53 0.91 -17.56
CA ALA A 203 8.28 1.61 -16.30
C ALA A 203 6.77 1.74 -16.05
N ILE A 204 6.37 1.71 -14.78
CA ILE A 204 5.00 1.97 -14.34
C ILE A 204 5.01 3.15 -13.39
N ASN A 205 4.22 4.18 -13.67
CA ASN A 205 3.92 5.25 -12.71
C ASN A 205 2.52 5.06 -12.16
N LEU A 206 2.32 5.34 -10.87
CA LEU A 206 1.01 5.29 -10.23
C LEU A 206 0.65 6.65 -9.61
N THR A 207 -0.62 7.01 -9.73
CA THR A 207 -1.22 8.15 -9.04
C THR A 207 -2.56 7.74 -8.44
N GLY A 208 -3.13 8.58 -7.58
CA GLY A 208 -4.44 8.34 -6.97
C GLY A 208 -4.37 8.28 -5.46
N ALA A 209 -5.39 7.68 -4.86
CA ALA A 209 -5.54 7.69 -3.41
C ALA A 209 -6.22 6.44 -2.87
N SER A 210 -6.17 6.30 -1.55
CA SER A 210 -6.86 5.29 -0.80
C SER A 210 -7.53 5.86 0.44
N GLN A 211 -8.79 5.51 0.66
CA GLN A 211 -9.52 5.78 1.89
C GLN A 211 -9.22 4.67 2.90
N ILE A 212 -8.50 4.99 3.98
CA ILE A 212 -7.98 4.02 4.95
C ILE A 212 -9.12 3.32 5.69
N ALA A 213 -10.04 4.10 6.28
CA ALA A 213 -11.12 3.55 7.10
C ALA A 213 -12.04 2.59 6.32
N ASP A 214 -12.31 2.92 5.06
CA ASP A 214 -13.20 2.14 4.19
C ASP A 214 -12.44 1.08 3.38
N ARG A 215 -11.10 1.05 3.49
CA ARG A 215 -10.18 0.12 2.82
C ARG A 215 -10.34 0.10 1.31
N GLN A 216 -10.74 1.23 0.75
CA GLN A 216 -10.95 1.42 -0.68
C GLN A 216 -9.72 2.11 -1.28
N LEU A 217 -9.33 1.68 -2.46
CA LEU A 217 -8.32 2.35 -3.27
C LEU A 217 -8.86 2.66 -4.66
N ALA A 218 -8.33 3.73 -5.24
CA ALA A 218 -8.52 4.11 -6.62
C ALA A 218 -7.19 4.69 -7.11
N LEU A 219 -6.43 3.85 -7.79
CA LEU A 219 -5.13 4.21 -8.35
C LEU A 219 -5.19 4.13 -9.87
N HIS A 220 -4.55 5.09 -10.52
CA HIS A 220 -4.34 5.09 -11.96
C HIS A 220 -2.89 4.74 -12.25
N ALA A 221 -2.67 3.70 -13.05
CA ALA A 221 -1.35 3.26 -13.47
C ALA A 221 -1.12 3.57 -14.95
N THR A 222 0.03 4.16 -15.25
CA THR A 222 0.50 4.36 -16.63
C THR A 222 1.76 3.54 -16.85
N VAL A 223 1.76 2.77 -17.94
CA VAL A 223 2.84 1.87 -18.29
C VAL A 223 3.48 2.35 -19.59
N ALA A 224 4.78 2.58 -19.57
CA ALA A 224 5.55 3.00 -20.73
C ALA A 224 6.68 2.01 -21.02
N SER A 225 6.95 1.78 -22.30
CA SER A 225 8.17 1.09 -22.71
C SER A 225 9.37 1.99 -22.45
N THR A 226 10.46 1.44 -21.94
CA THR A 226 11.70 2.17 -21.68
C THR A 226 12.83 1.71 -22.59
N ASP A 227 13.88 2.52 -22.71
CA ASP A 227 15.14 2.14 -23.34
C ASP A 227 16.07 1.40 -22.36
N SER A 228 17.33 1.16 -22.75
CA SER A 228 18.33 0.50 -21.90
C SER A 228 18.82 1.34 -20.72
N LYS A 229 18.55 2.64 -20.72
CA LYS A 229 18.83 3.56 -19.61
C LYS A 229 17.66 3.67 -18.64
N GLY A 230 16.49 3.13 -19.00
CA GLY A 230 15.27 3.20 -18.20
C GLY A 230 14.41 4.42 -18.51
N ASP A 231 14.74 5.19 -19.55
CA ASP A 231 13.99 6.37 -19.95
C ASP A 231 12.79 5.97 -20.81
N ALA A 232 11.64 6.62 -20.59
CA ALA A 232 10.42 6.36 -21.34
C ALA A 232 10.62 6.71 -22.82
N ARG A 233 10.24 5.79 -23.72
CA ARG A 233 10.30 6.01 -25.16
C ARG A 233 8.97 6.63 -25.64
N PRO A 234 8.95 7.89 -26.13
CA PRO A 234 7.70 8.60 -26.45
C PRO A 234 6.84 7.90 -27.51
N ASP A 235 7.49 7.33 -28.53
CA ASP A 235 6.82 6.67 -29.67
C ASP A 235 6.64 5.16 -29.47
N ALA A 236 6.98 4.64 -28.30
CA ALA A 236 6.88 3.22 -28.01
C ALA A 236 5.52 2.83 -27.40
N PRO A 237 5.16 1.54 -27.45
CA PRO A 237 3.93 1.05 -26.85
C PRO A 237 3.80 1.48 -25.38
N SER A 238 2.60 1.92 -25.01
CA SER A 238 2.22 2.25 -23.64
C SER A 238 0.73 1.99 -23.46
N PHE A 239 0.31 1.74 -22.23
CA PHE A 239 -1.09 1.55 -21.86
C PHE A 239 -1.33 2.07 -20.45
N ALA A 240 -2.60 2.19 -20.08
CA ALA A 240 -2.99 2.56 -18.73
C ALA A 240 -4.07 1.60 -18.20
N PHE A 241 -4.15 1.51 -16.89
CA PHE A 241 -5.18 0.76 -16.19
C PHE A 241 -5.42 1.35 -14.81
N ASP A 242 -6.61 1.13 -14.29
CA ASP A 242 -6.96 1.52 -12.94
C ASP A 242 -6.89 0.30 -12.00
N LEU A 243 -6.43 0.52 -10.78
CA LEU A 243 -6.57 -0.42 -9.67
C LEU A 243 -7.63 0.15 -8.74
N ILE A 244 -8.80 -0.51 -8.68
CA ILE A 244 -9.96 -0.01 -7.93
C ILE A 244 -10.55 -1.08 -7.02
N GLY A 245 -11.08 -0.66 -5.87
CA GLY A 245 -11.84 -1.52 -4.96
C GLY A 245 -11.17 -1.70 -3.60
N GLN A 246 -11.52 -2.80 -2.92
CA GLN A 246 -11.02 -3.10 -1.58
C GLN A 246 -9.54 -3.50 -1.62
N TRP A 247 -8.76 -3.16 -0.59
CA TRP A 247 -7.33 -3.51 -0.51
C TRP A 247 -7.04 -4.99 -0.78
N ASP A 248 -7.86 -5.88 -0.23
CA ASP A 248 -7.65 -7.33 -0.33
C ASP A 248 -8.12 -7.90 -1.69
N ASN A 249 -8.95 -7.16 -2.42
CA ASN A 249 -9.59 -7.65 -3.65
C ASN A 249 -9.74 -6.55 -4.71
N ALA A 250 -8.71 -5.73 -4.88
CA ALA A 250 -8.71 -4.68 -5.89
C ALA A 250 -8.68 -5.29 -7.30
N ALA A 251 -9.51 -4.76 -8.18
CA ALA A 251 -9.61 -5.16 -9.58
C ALA A 251 -8.68 -4.31 -10.45
N ILE A 252 -8.07 -4.93 -11.45
CA ILE A 252 -7.32 -4.25 -12.50
C ILE A 252 -8.28 -4.01 -13.66
N VAL A 253 -8.53 -2.75 -13.98
CA VAL A 253 -9.46 -2.32 -15.03
C VAL A 253 -8.68 -1.62 -16.14
N PRO A 254 -8.57 -2.22 -17.35
CA PRO A 254 -7.90 -1.56 -18.47
C PRO A 254 -8.56 -0.22 -18.82
N ASP A 255 -7.77 0.84 -19.03
CA ASP A 255 -8.28 2.11 -19.57
C ASP A 255 -8.49 1.97 -21.08
N ALA A 256 -9.68 1.52 -21.48
CA ALA A 256 -10.06 1.37 -22.88
C ALA A 256 -10.04 2.70 -23.67
N ALA A 257 -10.26 3.85 -23.00
CA ALA A 257 -10.31 5.16 -23.65
C ALA A 257 -8.92 5.66 -24.07
N SER A 258 -7.86 5.26 -23.34
CA SER A 258 -6.47 5.54 -23.73
C SER A 258 -6.09 4.94 -25.10
N PHE A 259 -6.68 3.81 -25.48
CA PHE A 259 -6.45 3.16 -26.78
C PHE A 259 -7.17 3.88 -27.93
N ILE A 260 -8.39 4.37 -27.70
CA ILE A 260 -9.21 5.05 -28.72
C ILE A 260 -8.62 6.42 -29.10
N ARG A 261 -8.10 7.16 -28.12
CA ARG A 261 -7.46 8.47 -28.39
C ARG A 261 -6.19 8.37 -29.23
N ARG A 262 -5.46 7.25 -29.16
CA ARG A 262 -4.18 7.04 -29.87
C ARG A 262 -4.35 6.55 -31.31
N SER A 263 -5.40 5.81 -31.63
CA SER A 263 -5.57 5.24 -32.98
C SER A 263 -5.94 6.28 -34.05
N GLY A 264 -6.16 7.54 -33.66
CA GLY A 264 -6.70 8.56 -34.57
C GLY A 264 -8.14 8.29 -35.00
N ALA A 265 -8.79 7.21 -34.55
CA ALA A 265 -10.17 6.87 -34.89
C ALA A 265 -11.20 7.87 -34.32
N ALA A 266 -10.81 8.68 -33.33
CA ALA A 266 -11.62 9.79 -32.82
C ALA A 266 -11.44 11.12 -33.60
N ARG A 267 -10.42 11.25 -34.47
CA ARG A 267 -10.21 12.47 -35.28
C ARG A 267 -11.39 12.79 -36.22
N PRO A 268 -12.06 11.82 -36.86
CA PRO A 268 -13.23 12.11 -37.71
C PRO A 268 -14.47 12.54 -36.93
N LEU A 269 -14.58 12.19 -35.64
CA LEU A 269 -15.75 12.46 -34.81
C LEU A 269 -15.70 13.84 -34.11
N LEU A 270 -14.53 14.47 -34.09
CA LEU A 270 -14.29 15.79 -33.48
C LEU A 270 -14.06 16.90 -34.52
N ALA A 271 -14.11 16.57 -35.82
CA ALA A 271 -14.11 17.58 -36.86
C ALA A 271 -15.44 18.36 -36.80
N PRO A 272 -15.43 19.70 -36.68
CA PRO A 272 -16.66 20.46 -36.82
C PRO A 272 -17.26 20.15 -38.20
N ARG A 273 -18.54 19.76 -38.21
CA ARG A 273 -19.30 19.68 -39.47
C ARG A 273 -19.15 21.03 -40.17
N ALA A 274 -18.55 21.04 -41.36
CA ALA A 274 -18.61 22.20 -42.23
C ALA A 274 -20.10 22.51 -42.45
N ALA A 275 -20.49 23.73 -42.10
CA ALA A 275 -21.81 24.24 -42.44
C ALA A 275 -21.76 24.65 -43.91
N ASP A 276 -22.59 24.01 -44.72
CA ASP A 276 -22.97 24.49 -46.05
C ASP A 276 -23.98 25.65 -45.91
#